data_AF-A0A7J7H6R0-F1
#
_entry.id   AF-A0A7J7H6R0-F1
#
_cell.length_a   1.000
_cell.length_b   1.000
_cell.length_c   1.000
_cell.angle_alpha   90.00
_cell.angle_beta   90.00
_cell.angle_gamma   90.00
#
_symmetry.space_group_name_H-M   'P 1'
#
loop_
_entity.id
_entity.type
_entity.pdbx_description
1 polymer ?
#
loop_
_entity_poly.entity_id
_entity_poly.type
_entity_poly.pdbx_seq_one_letter_code
_entity_poly.pdbx_strand_id
1 'polypeptide(L)'
;MGFWVECILFALLSLVLQHVGGCDFFRGKWVPESDPSSYPVYNSATCPFIEREFNCEKNGRPDRNYLTYTWQPHDCNLARFDGEDLLRRLRGKKIMFVGDSLSRNQWQSLTCLLSTSVPNANYTIDRVDDVSTFTFMDSGVKVMLDRNVYLVDVVRENIGRVLKLDSIQSGKLWKGIDMLIFNTWHWWNRRGAAQPWDYIQVGNKTYKDMDRMAAFRMALTTWGGWVDSNIDPSNTMVFFQGISPSHYK
;
A
#
# COMPACT_ATOMS: atom_id res chain seq x y z
N MET A 1 6.84 12.61 2.65
CA MET A 1 6.03 11.40 2.92
C MET A 1 5.41 10.82 1.65
N GLY A 2 6.03 11.03 0.47
CA GLY A 2 5.61 10.46 -0.83
C GLY A 2 6.62 9.46 -1.45
N PHE A 3 7.72 9.19 -0.76
CA PHE A 3 8.92 8.55 -1.32
C PHE A 3 8.76 7.10 -1.81
N TRP A 4 7.83 6.34 -1.24
CA TRP A 4 7.64 4.92 -1.58
C TRP A 4 6.55 4.68 -2.62
N VAL A 5 5.70 5.67 -2.85
CA VAL A 5 4.61 5.59 -3.82
C VAL A 5 5.19 5.65 -5.22
N GLU A 6 6.29 6.38 -5.41
CA GLU A 6 7.09 6.36 -6.63
C GLU A 6 7.63 4.97 -6.97
N CYS A 7 8.32 4.25 -6.06
CA CYS A 7 8.82 2.90 -6.38
C CYS A 7 7.72 1.88 -6.71
N ILE A 8 6.56 1.95 -6.04
CA ILE A 8 5.41 1.10 -6.39
C ILE A 8 4.84 1.54 -7.74
N LEU A 9 4.63 2.83 -7.98
CA LEU A 9 4.18 3.38 -9.27
C LEU A 9 5.12 3.11 -10.44
N PHE A 10 6.41 2.96 -10.19
CA PHE A 10 7.37 2.60 -11.23
C PHE A 10 7.39 1.12 -11.55
N ALA A 11 7.12 0.24 -10.57
CA ALA A 11 6.76 -1.14 -10.87
C ALA A 11 5.42 -1.21 -11.66
N LEU A 12 4.48 -0.30 -11.38
CA LEU A 12 3.21 -0.18 -12.13
C LEU A 12 3.40 0.25 -13.58
N LEU A 13 4.33 1.16 -13.87
CA LEU A 13 4.62 1.61 -15.24
C LEU A 13 5.51 0.63 -16.02
N SER A 14 6.44 -0.06 -15.35
CA SER A 14 7.37 -1.02 -15.97
C SER A 14 6.80 -2.43 -16.21
N LEU A 15 5.57 -2.71 -15.76
CA LEU A 15 4.85 -3.96 -16.10
C LEU A 15 3.79 -3.76 -17.18
N VAL A 16 3.30 -2.53 -17.39
CA VAL A 16 2.48 -2.18 -18.57
C VAL A 16 3.37 -1.84 -19.78
N LEU A 17 4.63 -1.46 -19.55
CA LEU A 17 5.69 -1.40 -20.56
C LEU A 17 6.62 -2.61 -20.36
N GLN A 18 6.48 -3.62 -21.22
CA GLN A 18 7.38 -4.78 -21.35
C GLN A 18 8.80 -4.52 -20.82
N HIS A 19 9.18 -5.29 -19.79
CA HIS A 19 10.53 -5.71 -19.45
C HIS A 19 11.65 -5.00 -20.24
N VAL A 20 12.04 -3.79 -19.81
CA VAL A 20 13.32 -3.23 -20.23
C VAL A 20 14.38 -3.86 -19.32
N GLY A 21 15.01 -4.90 -19.86
CA GLY A 21 16.08 -5.74 -19.33
C GLY A 21 16.75 -5.35 -18.00
N GLY A 22 16.71 -6.28 -17.04
CA GLY A 22 17.74 -6.42 -16.01
C GLY A 22 17.90 -5.31 -14.98
N CYS A 23 17.09 -4.25 -15.01
CA CYS A 23 17.20 -3.17 -14.02
C CYS A 23 16.59 -3.56 -12.67
N ASP A 24 17.42 -3.56 -11.62
CA ASP A 24 16.96 -3.69 -10.24
C ASP A 24 16.53 -2.32 -9.70
N PHE A 25 15.22 -2.06 -9.68
CA PHE A 25 14.64 -0.81 -9.17
C PHE A 25 14.87 -0.58 -7.68
N PHE A 26 15.27 -1.60 -6.91
CA PHE A 26 15.47 -1.48 -5.46
C PHE A 26 16.92 -1.16 -5.08
N ARG A 27 17.82 -1.14 -6.06
CA ARG A 27 19.23 -0.77 -5.89
C ARG A 27 19.53 0.55 -6.56
N GLY A 28 19.91 1.53 -5.76
CA GLY A 28 20.03 2.90 -6.23
C GLY A 28 20.45 3.84 -5.11
N LYS A 29 20.22 5.12 -5.36
CA LYS A 29 20.47 6.18 -4.39
C LYS A 29 19.42 7.27 -4.51
N TRP A 30 19.17 7.94 -3.41
CA TRP A 30 18.43 9.20 -3.42
C TRP A 30 19.28 10.30 -4.03
N VAL A 31 18.75 10.99 -5.03
CA VAL A 31 19.39 12.15 -5.64
C VAL A 31 18.45 13.36 -5.51
N PRO A 32 19.00 14.57 -5.27
CA PRO A 32 18.21 15.78 -5.37
C PRO A 32 17.68 15.93 -6.80
N GLU A 33 16.41 16.30 -6.94
CA GLU A 33 15.83 16.58 -8.23
C GLU A 33 16.49 17.83 -8.85
N SER A 34 16.88 17.71 -10.10
CA SER A 34 17.57 18.72 -10.89
C SER A 34 16.63 19.77 -11.47
N ASP A 35 15.36 19.42 -11.69
CA ASP A 35 14.33 20.30 -12.25
C ASP A 35 13.33 20.75 -11.17
N PRO A 36 13.41 22.01 -10.69
CA PRO A 36 12.52 22.54 -9.65
C PRO A 36 11.04 22.58 -10.06
N SER A 37 10.73 22.50 -11.37
CA SER A 37 9.36 22.48 -11.87
C SER A 37 8.73 21.08 -11.83
N SER A 38 9.55 20.04 -11.64
CA SER A 38 9.12 18.64 -11.68
C SER A 38 8.76 18.06 -10.31
N TYR A 39 9.21 18.69 -9.21
CA TYR A 39 8.98 18.19 -7.85
C TYR A 39 8.56 19.30 -6.85
N PRO A 40 7.72 18.94 -5.85
CA PRO A 40 7.11 17.63 -5.67
C PRO A 40 6.04 17.35 -6.73
N VAL A 41 5.89 16.07 -7.11
CA VAL A 41 4.92 15.63 -8.14
C VAL A 41 3.47 16.05 -7.81
N TYR A 42 3.17 16.26 -6.53
CA TYR A 42 1.96 16.93 -6.07
C TYR A 42 2.23 17.72 -4.79
N ASN A 43 1.41 18.75 -4.54
CA ASN A 43 1.47 19.50 -3.29
C ASN A 43 0.59 18.81 -2.22
N SER A 44 1.24 18.29 -1.18
CA SER A 44 0.55 17.56 -0.12
C SER A 44 -0.39 18.44 0.71
N ALA A 45 -0.14 19.76 0.79
CA ALA A 45 -0.98 20.69 1.51
C ALA A 45 -2.29 20.99 0.76
N THR A 46 -2.32 20.89 -0.57
CA THR A 46 -3.53 21.21 -1.35
C THR A 46 -4.40 19.98 -1.62
N CYS A 47 -3.85 18.76 -1.54
CA CYS A 47 -4.66 17.57 -1.70
C CYS A 47 -5.64 17.38 -0.52
N PRO A 48 -6.97 17.33 -0.76
CA PRO A 48 -7.96 17.26 0.32
C PRO A 48 -8.07 15.87 0.96
N PHE A 49 -7.49 14.83 0.34
CA PHE A 49 -7.59 13.44 0.80
C PHE A 49 -6.47 13.04 1.77
N ILE A 50 -5.45 13.90 1.94
CA ILE A 50 -4.36 13.63 2.87
C ILE A 50 -4.81 13.94 4.28
N GLU A 51 -4.86 12.90 5.09
CA GLU A 51 -5.20 13.00 6.49
C GLU A 51 -4.11 13.70 7.29
N ARG A 52 -4.52 14.24 8.45
CA ARG A 52 -3.66 15.06 9.29
C ARG A 52 -2.37 14.35 9.65
N GLU A 53 -2.41 13.05 9.96
CA GLU A 53 -1.26 12.24 10.36
C GLU A 53 -0.16 12.17 9.28
N PHE A 54 -0.51 12.39 8.01
CA PHE A 54 0.43 12.35 6.88
C PHE A 54 0.75 13.73 6.29
N ASN A 55 0.11 14.80 6.76
CA ASN A 55 0.27 16.15 6.22
C ASN A 55 1.31 16.98 7.00
N CYS A 56 2.60 16.72 6.77
CA CYS A 56 3.68 17.41 7.47
C CYS A 56 3.66 18.93 7.29
N GLU A 57 3.34 19.42 6.08
CA GLU A 57 3.30 20.87 5.79
C GLU A 57 2.16 21.56 6.56
N LYS A 58 0.93 21.04 6.51
CA LYS A 58 -0.18 21.58 7.32
C LYS A 58 0.06 21.46 8.82
N ASN A 59 0.84 20.48 9.26
CA ASN A 59 1.23 20.32 10.65
C ASN A 59 2.39 21.24 11.07
N GLY A 60 2.87 22.14 10.20
CA GLY A 60 3.83 23.18 10.55
C GLY A 60 5.30 22.79 10.37
N ARG A 61 5.61 21.71 9.65
CA ARG A 61 7.01 21.38 9.31
C ARG A 61 7.60 22.48 8.40
N PRO A 62 8.69 23.16 8.81
CA PRO A 62 9.20 24.32 8.09
C PRO A 62 10.12 23.97 6.92
N ASP A 63 10.88 22.88 7.00
CA ASP A 63 11.83 22.47 5.96
C ASP A 63 11.11 21.75 4.80
N ARG A 64 11.48 22.07 3.54
CA ARG A 64 10.87 21.47 2.33
C ARG A 64 11.82 20.59 1.52
N ASN A 65 13.09 20.48 1.91
CA ASN A 65 14.10 19.72 1.15
C ASN A 65 13.75 18.23 1.04
N TYR A 66 12.94 17.68 1.95
CA TYR A 66 12.44 16.31 1.84
C TYR A 66 11.43 16.13 0.70
N LEU A 67 10.98 17.17 0.02
CA LEU A 67 10.05 17.04 -1.11
C LEU A 67 10.76 16.99 -2.47
N THR A 68 12.08 17.17 -2.49
CA THR A 68 12.87 17.39 -3.70
C THR A 68 13.88 16.27 -3.96
N TYR A 69 13.63 15.07 -3.46
CA TYR A 69 14.48 13.90 -3.71
C TYR A 69 13.71 12.87 -4.53
N THR A 70 14.39 12.31 -5.51
CA THR A 70 13.93 11.19 -6.33
C THR A 70 14.86 9.98 -6.15
N TRP A 71 14.30 8.78 -6.33
CA TRP A 71 15.07 7.55 -6.29
C TRP A 71 15.66 7.26 -7.68
N GLN A 72 16.98 7.13 -7.76
CA GLN A 72 17.69 6.80 -9.00
C GLN A 72 18.23 5.37 -8.91
N PRO A 73 17.62 4.39 -9.62
CA PRO A 73 18.21 3.07 -9.80
C PRO A 73 19.59 3.16 -10.44
N HIS A 74 20.46 2.21 -10.12
CA HIS A 74 21.82 2.19 -10.68
C HIS A 74 21.84 1.82 -12.17
N ASP A 75 20.97 0.89 -12.56
CA ASP A 75 21.06 0.22 -13.85
C ASP A 75 20.08 0.80 -14.89
N CYS A 76 19.23 1.75 -14.50
CA CYS A 76 18.30 2.41 -15.40
C CYS A 76 17.76 3.73 -14.82
N ASN A 77 17.07 4.48 -15.67
CA ASN A 77 16.32 5.67 -15.29
C ASN A 77 14.83 5.32 -15.15
N LEU A 78 14.20 5.86 -14.11
CA LEU A 78 12.75 5.77 -13.95
C LEU A 78 12.07 6.71 -14.94
N ALA A 79 10.96 6.27 -15.54
CA ALA A 79 10.11 7.15 -16.32
C ALA A 79 9.60 8.30 -15.46
N ARG A 80 9.18 9.42 -16.05
CA ARG A 80 8.44 10.44 -15.30
C ARG A 80 7.01 9.97 -15.05
N PHE A 81 6.44 10.33 -13.91
CA PHE A 81 5.05 10.02 -13.62
C PHE A 81 4.11 10.82 -14.53
N ASP A 82 3.19 10.12 -15.18
CA ASP A 82 2.11 10.69 -15.99
C ASP A 82 0.79 10.09 -15.50
N GLY A 83 0.04 10.86 -14.72
CA GLY A 83 -1.22 10.40 -14.13
C GLY A 83 -2.36 10.27 -15.15
N GLU A 84 -2.35 11.05 -16.23
CA GLU A 84 -3.35 10.92 -17.30
C GLU A 84 -3.14 9.62 -18.08
N ASP A 85 -1.89 9.33 -18.45
CA ASP A 85 -1.53 8.07 -19.12
C ASP A 85 -1.83 6.87 -18.22
N LEU A 86 -1.52 6.96 -16.92
CA LEU A 86 -1.82 5.90 -15.96
C LEU A 86 -3.33 5.63 -15.86
N LEU A 87 -4.16 6.68 -15.71
CA LEU A 87 -5.62 6.54 -15.67
C LEU A 87 -6.18 5.98 -16.99
N ARG A 88 -5.61 6.37 -18.13
CA ARG A 88 -5.99 5.84 -19.45
C ARG A 88 -5.71 4.34 -19.56
N ARG A 89 -4.52 3.90 -19.13
CA ARG A 89 -4.11 2.47 -19.15
C ARG A 89 -4.93 1.64 -18.17
N LEU A 90 -5.30 2.21 -17.03
CA LEU A 90 -6.07 1.53 -15.99
C LEU A 90 -7.59 1.71 -16.15
N ARG A 91 -8.08 2.18 -17.29
CA ARG A 91 -9.52 2.39 -17.52
C ARG A 91 -10.35 1.16 -17.13
N GLY A 92 -11.31 1.36 -16.24
CA GLY A 92 -12.20 0.32 -15.69
C GLY A 92 -11.55 -0.66 -14.69
N LYS A 93 -10.28 -0.47 -14.34
CA LYS A 93 -9.52 -1.36 -13.46
C LYS A 93 -9.64 -0.99 -11.98
N LYS A 94 -9.42 -1.97 -11.12
CA LYS A 94 -9.43 -1.84 -9.66
C LYS A 94 -8.03 -2.09 -9.10
N ILE A 95 -7.55 -1.13 -8.32
CA ILE A 95 -6.33 -1.21 -7.53
C ILE A 95 -6.74 -1.28 -6.07
N MET A 96 -6.19 -2.20 -5.29
CA MET A 96 -6.46 -2.30 -3.86
C MET A 96 -5.18 -2.39 -3.05
N PHE A 97 -5.02 -1.47 -2.10
CA PHE A 97 -4.03 -1.55 -1.05
C PHE A 97 -4.62 -2.34 0.12
N VAL A 98 -3.89 -3.34 0.62
CA VAL A 98 -4.33 -4.22 1.70
C VAL A 98 -3.24 -4.28 2.77
N GLY A 99 -3.51 -3.75 3.95
CA GLY A 99 -2.50 -3.78 4.98
C GLY A 99 -2.70 -2.85 6.16
N ASP A 100 -1.57 -2.38 6.69
CA ASP A 100 -1.53 -1.49 7.84
C ASP A 100 -1.57 0.00 7.44
N SER A 101 -1.13 0.88 8.34
CA SER A 101 -1.11 2.33 8.11
C SER A 101 -0.24 2.74 6.92
N LEU A 102 0.73 1.92 6.49
CA LEU A 102 1.50 2.19 5.28
C LEU A 102 0.65 2.05 4.02
N SER A 103 -0.15 0.98 3.92
CA SER A 103 -1.12 0.81 2.82
C SER A 103 -2.06 2.01 2.71
N ARG A 104 -2.55 2.52 3.86
CA ARG A 104 -3.37 3.75 3.90
C ARG A 104 -2.61 4.98 3.41
N ASN A 105 -1.35 5.13 3.81
CA ASN A 105 -0.51 6.25 3.39
C ASN A 105 -0.23 6.21 1.88
N GLN A 106 0.07 5.03 1.34
CA GLN A 106 0.32 4.85 -0.08
C GLN A 106 -0.94 5.05 -0.93
N TRP A 107 -2.09 4.55 -0.45
CA TRP A 107 -3.39 4.79 -1.06
C TRP A 107 -3.69 6.30 -1.17
N GLN A 108 -3.52 7.08 -0.09
CA GLN A 108 -3.71 8.54 -0.14
C GLN A 108 -2.74 9.24 -1.09
N SER A 109 -1.48 8.80 -1.13
CA SER A 109 -0.50 9.40 -2.02
C SER A 109 -0.85 9.14 -3.49
N LEU A 110 -1.26 7.91 -3.85
CA LEU A 110 -1.68 7.59 -5.21
C LEU A 110 -2.95 8.35 -5.61
N THR A 111 -3.96 8.45 -4.74
CA THR A 111 -5.17 9.22 -5.05
C THR A 111 -4.86 10.70 -5.26
N CYS A 112 -3.96 11.29 -4.47
CA CYS A 112 -3.51 12.67 -4.67
C CYS A 112 -2.72 12.89 -5.95
N LEU A 113 -1.82 11.97 -6.30
CA LEU A 113 -1.07 12.00 -7.55
C LEU A 113 -2.04 12.03 -8.75
N LEU A 114 -2.97 11.06 -8.79
CA LEU A 114 -3.94 10.95 -9.87
C LEU A 114 -4.89 12.16 -9.92
N SER A 115 -5.45 12.56 -8.78
CA SER A 115 -6.39 13.69 -8.73
C SER A 115 -5.75 15.01 -9.10
N THR A 116 -4.44 15.19 -8.84
CA THR A 116 -3.70 16.40 -9.24
C THR A 116 -3.39 16.40 -10.73
N SER A 117 -3.16 15.23 -11.33
CA SER A 117 -2.98 15.11 -12.79
C SER A 117 -4.26 15.35 -13.58
N VAL A 118 -5.44 15.12 -12.99
CA VAL A 118 -6.74 15.37 -13.63
C VAL A 118 -7.66 16.25 -12.75
N PRO A 119 -7.35 17.54 -12.56
CA PRO A 119 -8.03 18.39 -11.57
C PRO A 119 -9.53 18.61 -11.83
N ASN A 120 -9.98 18.41 -13.07
CA ASN A 120 -11.39 18.57 -13.46
C ASN A 120 -12.15 17.23 -13.51
N ALA A 121 -11.51 16.10 -13.21
CA ALA A 121 -12.18 14.80 -13.25
C ALA A 121 -13.17 14.64 -12.10
N ASN A 122 -14.34 14.09 -12.39
CA ASN A 122 -15.31 13.76 -11.36
C ASN A 122 -14.87 12.50 -10.60
N TYR A 123 -14.99 12.54 -9.28
CA TYR A 123 -14.68 11.39 -8.42
C TYR A 123 -15.71 11.19 -7.30
N THR A 124 -15.79 9.95 -6.80
CA THR A 124 -16.52 9.63 -5.56
C THR A 124 -15.59 8.96 -4.56
N ILE A 125 -15.91 9.13 -3.27
CA ILE A 125 -15.22 8.46 -2.18
C ILE A 125 -16.29 7.80 -1.32
N ASP A 126 -16.30 6.47 -1.36
CA ASP A 126 -17.29 5.66 -0.66
C ASP A 126 -16.58 4.72 0.30
N ARG A 127 -17.21 4.45 1.45
CA ARG A 127 -16.73 3.47 2.41
C ARG A 127 -17.82 2.44 2.66
N VAL A 128 -17.50 1.18 2.40
CA VAL A 128 -18.37 0.03 2.68
C VAL A 128 -17.58 -0.89 3.60
N ASP A 129 -18.10 -1.09 4.81
CA ASP A 129 -17.42 -1.81 5.89
C ASP A 129 -15.99 -1.27 6.12
N ASP A 130 -14.98 -2.12 5.94
CA ASP A 130 -13.57 -1.78 6.11
C ASP A 130 -12.88 -1.30 4.82
N VAL A 131 -13.61 -1.26 3.70
CA VAL A 131 -13.07 -0.90 2.39
C VAL A 131 -13.44 0.54 2.02
N SER A 132 -12.42 1.39 1.87
CA SER A 132 -12.56 2.72 1.28
C SER A 132 -12.27 2.64 -0.22
N THR A 133 -13.11 3.25 -1.06
CA THR A 133 -12.97 3.25 -2.52
C THR A 133 -12.99 4.67 -3.06
N PHE A 134 -11.93 5.05 -3.77
CA PHE A 134 -11.86 6.28 -4.57
C PHE A 134 -12.12 5.93 -6.03
N THR A 135 -13.20 6.45 -6.61
CA THR A 135 -13.58 6.16 -8.01
C THR A 135 -13.37 7.39 -8.88
N PHE A 136 -12.57 7.27 -9.95
CA PHE A 136 -12.51 8.26 -11.02
C PHE A 136 -13.62 7.94 -12.03
N MET A 137 -14.64 8.79 -12.12
CA MET A 137 -15.89 8.47 -12.82
C MET A 137 -15.69 8.34 -14.34
N ASP A 138 -14.88 9.21 -14.94
CA ASP A 138 -14.68 9.27 -16.40
C ASP A 138 -13.84 8.08 -16.94
N SER A 139 -12.92 7.57 -16.13
CA SER A 139 -12.09 6.41 -16.46
C SER A 139 -12.64 5.11 -15.88
N GLY A 140 -13.54 5.17 -14.90
CA GLY A 140 -14.01 4.02 -14.13
C GLY A 140 -12.93 3.36 -13.25
N VAL A 141 -11.75 3.99 -13.10
CA VAL A 141 -10.65 3.50 -12.27
C VAL A 141 -11.07 3.56 -10.80
N LYS A 142 -10.83 2.48 -10.06
CA LYS A 142 -11.06 2.44 -8.61
C LYS A 142 -9.75 2.23 -7.86
N VAL A 143 -9.46 3.11 -6.91
CA VAL A 143 -8.31 3.03 -6.00
C VAL A 143 -8.84 2.76 -4.60
N MET A 144 -8.61 1.54 -4.12
CA MET A 144 -9.28 0.96 -2.95
C MET A 144 -8.29 0.74 -1.81
N LEU A 145 -8.79 0.75 -0.58
CA LEU A 145 -8.03 0.44 0.64
C LEU A 145 -8.84 -0.52 1.50
N ASP A 146 -8.29 -1.70 1.75
CA ASP A 146 -8.77 -2.63 2.78
C ASP A 146 -7.80 -2.62 3.97
N ARG A 147 -8.31 -2.25 5.16
CA ARG A 147 -7.49 -2.20 6.37
C ARG A 147 -7.37 -3.58 7.01
N ASN A 148 -6.48 -4.41 6.46
CA ASN A 148 -6.15 -5.72 7.02
C ASN A 148 -4.70 -5.76 7.54
N VAL A 149 -4.54 -5.41 8.82
CA VAL A 149 -3.23 -5.16 9.43
C VAL A 149 -2.30 -6.38 9.46
N TYR A 150 -2.84 -7.61 9.58
CA TYR A 150 -2.06 -8.85 9.70
C TYR A 150 -2.17 -9.77 8.49
N LEU A 151 -3.02 -9.41 7.51
CA LEU A 151 -3.44 -10.24 6.38
C LEU A 151 -4.22 -11.51 6.75
N VAL A 152 -4.09 -11.97 7.99
CA VAL A 152 -4.87 -13.05 8.60
C VAL A 152 -5.87 -12.50 9.62
N ASP A 153 -6.81 -13.33 10.01
CA ASP A 153 -7.97 -12.87 10.78
C ASP A 153 -7.65 -12.61 12.26
N VAL A 154 -8.18 -11.49 12.77
CA VAL A 154 -8.34 -11.25 14.21
C VAL A 154 -9.82 -11.28 14.53
N VAL A 155 -10.27 -12.33 15.19
CA VAL A 155 -11.70 -12.56 15.48
C VAL A 155 -11.99 -12.47 16.97
N ARG A 156 -13.20 -12.04 17.33
CA ARG A 156 -13.65 -12.05 18.72
C ARG A 156 -14.34 -13.38 19.02
N GLU A 157 -13.74 -14.15 19.92
CA GLU A 157 -14.24 -15.44 20.41
C GLU A 157 -14.64 -15.31 21.89
N ASN A 158 -15.25 -16.36 22.46
CA ASN A 158 -15.64 -16.39 23.88
C ASN A 158 -14.45 -16.20 24.85
N ILE A 159 -13.25 -16.59 24.43
CA ILE A 159 -12.02 -16.44 25.23
C ILE A 159 -11.40 -15.05 25.11
N GLY A 160 -11.84 -14.21 24.17
CA GLY A 160 -11.25 -12.91 23.85
C GLY A 160 -10.98 -12.74 22.36
N ARG A 161 -10.14 -11.76 22.00
CA ARG A 161 -9.70 -11.53 20.62
C ARG A 161 -8.61 -12.53 20.26
N VAL A 162 -8.76 -13.25 19.17
CA VAL A 162 -7.86 -14.32 18.74
C VAL A 162 -7.28 -13.98 17.38
N LEU A 163 -5.95 -13.89 17.29
CA LEU A 163 -5.23 -13.82 16.02
C LEU A 163 -5.11 -15.25 15.47
N LYS A 164 -5.85 -15.56 14.40
CA LYS A 164 -5.86 -16.87 13.76
C LYS A 164 -4.87 -16.85 12.60
N LEU A 165 -3.72 -17.52 12.76
CA LEU A 165 -2.62 -17.42 11.79
C LEU A 165 -2.84 -18.22 10.50
N ASP A 166 -3.83 -19.09 10.47
CA ASP A 166 -4.18 -20.02 9.39
C ASP A 166 -5.56 -19.71 8.75
N SER A 167 -6.09 -18.50 8.96
CA SER A 167 -7.40 -18.09 8.46
C SER A 167 -7.34 -16.72 7.77
N ILE A 168 -7.98 -16.62 6.59
CA ILE A 168 -8.11 -15.40 5.79
C ILE A 168 -9.56 -15.29 5.27
N GLN A 169 -10.47 -14.84 6.11
CA GLN A 169 -11.87 -14.60 5.72
C GLN A 169 -12.01 -13.36 4.83
N SER A 170 -11.20 -12.32 5.07
CA SER A 170 -11.23 -11.09 4.28
C SER A 170 -10.78 -11.29 2.83
N GLY A 171 -10.14 -12.41 2.50
CA GLY A 171 -9.67 -12.71 1.15
C GLY A 171 -10.77 -12.65 0.07
N LYS A 172 -12.03 -12.86 0.45
CA LYS A 172 -13.18 -12.68 -0.45
C LYS A 172 -13.25 -11.28 -1.08
N LEU A 173 -12.76 -10.25 -0.38
CA LEU A 173 -12.75 -8.86 -0.85
C LEU A 173 -11.66 -8.59 -1.89
N TRP A 174 -10.62 -9.42 -1.92
CA TRP A 174 -9.44 -9.24 -2.78
C TRP A 174 -9.62 -9.91 -4.15
N LYS A 175 -10.64 -10.77 -4.30
CA LYS A 175 -10.95 -11.44 -5.56
C LYS A 175 -11.53 -10.44 -6.58
N GLY A 176 -11.14 -10.60 -7.85
CA GLY A 176 -11.63 -9.73 -8.93
C GLY A 176 -11.09 -8.29 -8.87
N ILE A 177 -9.98 -8.10 -8.16
CA ILE A 177 -9.17 -6.89 -8.19
C ILE A 177 -8.04 -7.12 -9.21
N ASP A 178 -7.83 -6.15 -10.10
CA ASP A 178 -6.82 -6.25 -11.16
C ASP A 178 -5.38 -6.06 -10.62
N MET A 179 -5.26 -5.40 -9.46
CA MET A 179 -3.98 -5.09 -8.85
C MET A 179 -4.08 -5.02 -7.33
N LEU A 180 -3.36 -5.92 -6.67
CA LEU A 180 -3.31 -6.01 -5.21
C LEU A 180 -1.93 -5.58 -4.71
N ILE A 181 -1.90 -4.63 -3.78
CA ILE A 181 -0.68 -4.17 -3.11
C ILE A 181 -0.80 -4.47 -1.62
N PHE A 182 -0.11 -5.50 -1.16
CA PHE A 182 -0.14 -5.93 0.23
C PHE A 182 0.99 -5.30 1.04
N ASN A 183 0.76 -5.03 2.32
CA ASN A 183 1.83 -4.79 3.28
C ASN A 183 1.40 -5.28 4.68
N THR A 184 2.37 -5.74 5.47
CA THR A 184 2.13 -5.97 6.90
C THR A 184 3.45 -6.00 7.68
N TRP A 185 3.60 -5.16 8.71
CA TRP A 185 4.73 -5.26 9.65
C TRP A 185 4.53 -4.50 10.96
N HIS A 186 4.11 -3.24 10.90
CA HIS A 186 4.28 -2.29 12.02
C HIS A 186 3.52 -2.64 13.30
N TRP A 187 2.56 -3.55 13.19
CA TRP A 187 1.74 -3.96 14.32
C TRP A 187 2.14 -5.30 14.94
N TRP A 188 2.98 -6.10 14.27
CA TRP A 188 3.37 -7.43 14.75
C TRP A 188 4.11 -7.35 16.09
N ASN A 189 4.96 -6.33 16.28
CA ASN A 189 5.75 -6.19 17.50
C ASN A 189 5.02 -5.54 18.69
N ARG A 190 3.70 -5.28 18.59
CA ARG A 190 2.94 -4.70 19.71
C ARG A 190 2.78 -5.70 20.85
N ARG A 191 2.88 -5.19 22.08
CA ARG A 191 2.77 -5.92 23.35
C ARG A 191 1.94 -5.12 24.37
N GLY A 192 1.50 -5.80 25.43
CA GLY A 192 0.76 -5.17 26.53
C GLY A 192 -0.56 -4.55 26.06
N ALA A 193 -0.90 -3.38 26.59
CA ALA A 193 -2.15 -2.68 26.26
C ALA A 193 -2.30 -2.32 24.78
N ALA A 194 -1.19 -2.21 24.03
CA ALA A 194 -1.21 -1.91 22.59
C ALA A 194 -1.50 -3.15 21.73
N GLN A 195 -1.49 -4.36 22.30
CA GLN A 195 -1.71 -5.61 21.58
C GLN A 195 -3.20 -5.76 21.21
N PRO A 196 -3.53 -5.90 19.91
CA PRO A 196 -4.93 -5.95 19.48
C PRO A 196 -5.56 -7.35 19.56
N TRP A 197 -4.82 -8.36 20.02
CA TRP A 197 -5.31 -9.71 20.28
C TRP A 197 -4.94 -10.15 21.71
N ASP A 198 -5.71 -11.08 22.26
CA ASP A 198 -5.55 -11.62 23.61
C ASP A 198 -4.93 -13.04 23.59
N TYR A 199 -5.08 -13.75 22.47
CA TYR A 199 -4.57 -15.10 22.19
C TYR A 199 -4.16 -15.23 20.72
N ILE A 200 -3.34 -16.24 20.42
CA ILE A 200 -2.94 -16.61 19.07
C ILE A 200 -3.33 -18.07 18.83
N GLN A 201 -3.88 -18.37 17.66
CA GLN A 201 -4.34 -19.70 17.30
C GLN A 201 -3.66 -20.18 16.01
N VAL A 202 -3.29 -21.46 16.01
CA VAL A 202 -2.81 -22.21 14.84
C VAL A 202 -3.53 -23.56 14.83
N GLY A 203 -4.36 -23.80 13.82
CA GLY A 203 -5.28 -24.93 13.77
C GLY A 203 -6.16 -24.95 15.01
N ASN A 204 -6.15 -26.08 15.73
CA ASN A 204 -6.93 -26.26 16.95
C ASN A 204 -6.17 -25.90 18.24
N LYS A 205 -4.95 -25.37 18.14
CA LYS A 205 -4.13 -25.01 19.31
C LYS A 205 -4.16 -23.51 19.57
N THR A 206 -4.49 -23.15 20.80
CA THR A 206 -4.54 -21.76 21.27
C THR A 206 -3.40 -21.49 22.24
N TYR A 207 -2.70 -20.38 22.02
CA TYR A 207 -1.56 -19.93 22.80
C TYR A 207 -1.88 -18.58 23.41
N LYS A 208 -1.39 -18.33 24.64
CA LYS A 208 -1.53 -17.00 25.25
C LYS A 208 -0.72 -15.95 24.49
N ASP A 209 0.48 -16.33 24.09
CA ASP A 209 1.35 -15.52 23.25
C ASP A 209 2.35 -16.43 22.51
N MET A 210 3.07 -15.88 21.53
CA MET A 210 4.14 -16.58 20.82
C MET A 210 5.22 -15.62 20.31
N ASP A 211 6.31 -16.18 19.80
CA ASP A 211 7.36 -15.42 19.11
C ASP A 211 6.79 -14.68 17.88
N ARG A 212 7.13 -13.40 17.73
CA ARG A 212 6.53 -12.57 16.66
C ARG A 212 7.02 -12.93 15.28
N MET A 213 8.27 -13.35 15.15
CA MET A 213 8.80 -13.76 13.85
C MET A 213 8.21 -15.11 13.42
N ALA A 214 7.99 -16.03 14.37
CA ALA A 214 7.27 -17.27 14.12
C ALA A 214 5.82 -16.99 13.69
N ALA A 215 5.10 -16.13 14.43
CA ALA A 215 3.73 -15.76 14.10
C ALA A 215 3.64 -15.11 12.71
N PHE A 216 4.53 -14.15 12.44
CA PHE A 216 4.62 -13.44 11.17
C PHE A 216 4.88 -14.39 10.00
N ARG A 217 5.85 -15.30 10.16
CA ARG A 217 6.17 -16.31 9.15
C ARG A 217 4.98 -17.21 8.85
N MET A 218 4.24 -17.66 9.87
CA MET A 218 3.04 -18.48 9.68
C MET A 218 1.96 -17.71 8.92
N ALA A 219 1.64 -16.48 9.33
CA ALA A 219 0.64 -15.68 8.65
C ALA A 219 1.00 -15.36 7.20
N LEU A 220 2.27 -15.03 6.92
CA LEU A 220 2.74 -14.83 5.55
C LEU A 220 2.68 -16.12 4.72
N THR A 221 2.93 -17.27 5.32
CA THR A 221 2.79 -18.56 4.64
C THR A 221 1.33 -18.82 4.28
N THR A 222 0.40 -18.55 5.19
CA THR A 222 -1.05 -18.64 4.95
C THR A 222 -1.49 -17.67 3.86
N TRP A 223 -1.02 -16.42 3.89
CA TRP A 223 -1.31 -15.41 2.87
C TRP A 223 -0.77 -15.82 1.49
N GLY A 224 0.48 -16.29 1.41
CA GLY A 224 1.08 -16.77 0.17
C GLY A 224 0.27 -17.93 -0.43
N GLY A 225 -0.07 -18.93 0.39
CA GLY A 225 -0.92 -20.04 -0.05
C GLY A 225 -2.31 -19.60 -0.49
N TRP A 226 -2.89 -18.56 0.14
CA TRP A 226 -4.14 -17.97 -0.30
C TRP A 226 -4.00 -17.31 -1.67
N VAL A 227 -2.94 -16.53 -1.91
CA VAL A 227 -2.67 -15.90 -3.21
C VAL A 227 -2.55 -16.97 -4.30
N ASP A 228 -1.69 -17.97 -4.09
CA ASP A 228 -1.46 -19.06 -5.05
C ASP A 228 -2.74 -19.83 -5.40
N SER A 229 -3.66 -19.96 -4.44
CA SER A 229 -4.91 -20.72 -4.63
C SER A 229 -6.07 -19.90 -5.20
N ASN A 230 -6.00 -18.56 -5.15
CA ASN A 230 -7.16 -17.69 -5.43
C ASN A 230 -6.91 -16.63 -6.50
N ILE A 231 -5.66 -16.38 -6.87
CA ILE A 231 -5.29 -15.30 -7.79
C ILE A 231 -4.70 -15.89 -9.07
N ASP A 232 -5.27 -15.50 -10.20
CA ASP A 232 -4.74 -15.82 -11.52
C ASP A 232 -3.78 -14.70 -11.97
N PRO A 233 -2.47 -14.97 -12.11
CA PRO A 233 -1.48 -13.96 -12.46
C PRO A 233 -1.64 -13.42 -13.88
N SER A 234 -2.43 -14.07 -14.75
CA SER A 234 -2.75 -13.54 -16.08
C SER A 234 -3.74 -12.37 -16.04
N ASN A 235 -4.51 -12.27 -14.94
CA ASN A 235 -5.59 -11.30 -14.77
C ASN A 235 -5.31 -10.28 -13.65
N THR A 236 -4.55 -10.67 -12.63
CA THR A 236 -4.29 -9.85 -11.45
C THR A 236 -2.79 -9.74 -11.19
N MET A 237 -2.31 -8.50 -11.05
CA MET A 237 -0.96 -8.24 -10.55
C MET A 237 -0.95 -8.20 -9.03
N VAL A 238 0.04 -8.85 -8.41
CA VAL A 238 0.20 -8.89 -6.95
C VAL A 238 1.56 -8.31 -6.57
N PHE A 239 1.55 -7.34 -5.66
CA PHE A 239 2.73 -6.73 -5.06
C PHE A 239 2.70 -6.94 -3.55
N PHE A 240 3.89 -7.08 -2.96
CA PHE A 240 4.07 -7.04 -1.51
C PHE A 240 5.10 -5.96 -1.18
N GLN A 241 4.66 -4.90 -0.50
CA GLN A 241 5.54 -3.87 0.02
C GLN A 241 6.31 -4.43 1.23
N GLY A 242 7.64 -4.38 1.13
CA GLY A 242 8.53 -4.74 2.24
C GLY A 242 8.37 -3.85 3.48
N ILE A 243 9.15 -4.19 4.51
CA ILE A 243 9.13 -3.50 5.80
C ILE A 243 9.59 -2.04 5.64
N SER A 244 8.75 -1.08 6.04
CA SER A 244 9.21 0.31 6.19
C SER A 244 10.03 0.46 7.47
N PRO A 245 11.24 1.04 7.39
CA PRO A 245 12.08 1.25 8.56
C PRO A 245 11.47 2.29 9.51
N SER A 246 11.70 2.08 10.82
CA SER A 246 11.48 3.09 11.85
C SER A 246 12.82 3.76 12.18
N HIS A 247 12.80 5.07 12.42
CA HIS A 247 14.00 5.89 12.66
C HIS A 247 14.11 6.37 14.11
N TYR A 248 13.49 5.65 15.05
CA TYR A 248 13.69 5.87 16.48
C TYR A 248 15.08 5.39 16.88
N LYS A 249 15.73 6.13 17.79
CA LYS A 249 16.98 5.72 18.42
C LYS A 249 16.68 4.94 19.69
#